data_AF-A0AAN5C3N6-F1
#
_entry.id   AF-A0AAN5C3N6-F1
#
_cell.length_a   1.000
_cell.length_b   1.000
_cell.length_c   1.000
_cell.angle_alpha   90.00
_cell.angle_beta   90.00
_cell.angle_gamma   90.00
#
_symmetry.space_group_name_H-M   'P 1'
#
loop_
_entity.id
_entity.type
_entity.pdbx_description
1 polymer ?
#
loop_
_entity_poly.entity_id
_entity_poly.type
_entity_poly.pdbx_seq_one_letter_code
_entity_poly.pdbx_strand_id
1 'polypeptide(L)'
;MWVLKAAIVSGLLLPPTLANRLYLPPVYHNGSVEVENFSVPGNLDGFKMKTPANTTSFDFWYFDAFSRNTSAAINIVFFNTGDFAANPHPLTVQISGTFDNGTQFSGEALASEGAFITNDESGITGN
;
A
#
# COMPACT_ATOMS: atom_id res chain seq x y z
N MET A 1 -5.94 -60.33 -17.62
CA MET A 1 -5.09 -59.22 -18.11
C MET A 1 -5.61 -57.94 -17.45
N TRP A 2 -4.96 -57.47 -16.38
CA TRP A 2 -5.37 -56.29 -15.61
C TRP A 2 -4.52 -55.11 -16.06
N VAL A 3 -5.15 -54.04 -16.54
CA VAL A 3 -4.44 -52.81 -16.91
C VAL A 3 -4.55 -51.85 -15.73
N LEU A 4 -3.43 -51.64 -15.02
CA LEU A 4 -3.32 -50.58 -14.02
C LEU A 4 -3.37 -49.23 -14.74
N LYS A 5 -4.40 -48.42 -14.50
CA LYS A 5 -4.41 -47.01 -14.90
C LYS A 5 -3.64 -46.21 -13.86
N ALA A 6 -2.43 -45.78 -14.20
CA ALA A 6 -1.69 -44.80 -13.41
C ALA A 6 -2.32 -43.41 -13.62
N ALA A 7 -2.88 -42.82 -12.56
CA ALA A 7 -3.28 -41.43 -12.56
C ALA A 7 -2.05 -40.59 -12.18
N ILE A 8 -1.55 -39.78 -13.12
CA ILE A 8 -0.54 -38.76 -12.83
C ILE A 8 -1.28 -37.57 -12.24
N VAL A 9 -1.16 -37.38 -10.93
CA VAL A 9 -1.57 -36.13 -10.28
C VAL A 9 -0.45 -35.12 -10.53
N SER A 10 -0.59 -34.31 -11.59
CA SER A 10 0.22 -33.09 -11.74
C SER A 10 -0.24 -32.09 -10.67
N GLY A 11 0.41 -32.12 -9.51
CA GLY A 11 0.35 -31.00 -8.59
C GLY A 11 1.02 -29.80 -9.25
N LEU A 12 0.24 -28.77 -9.60
CA LEU A 12 0.81 -27.44 -9.87
C LEU A 12 1.47 -26.97 -8.58
N LEU A 13 2.78 -27.11 -8.48
CA LEU A 13 3.59 -26.37 -7.53
C LEU A 13 3.68 -24.94 -8.07
N LEU A 14 2.76 -24.07 -7.67
CA LEU A 14 2.96 -22.64 -7.83
C LEU A 14 4.17 -22.27 -6.96
N PRO A 15 5.25 -21.71 -7.53
CA PRO A 15 6.34 -21.21 -6.71
C PRO A 15 5.79 -20.15 -5.75
N PRO A 16 6.20 -20.14 -4.47
CA PRO A 16 5.79 -19.07 -3.57
C PRO A 16 6.23 -17.74 -4.17
N THR A 17 5.28 -16.86 -4.44
CA THR A 17 5.59 -15.50 -4.85
C THR A 17 6.25 -14.78 -3.69
N LEU A 18 7.47 -14.32 -3.90
CA LEU A 18 8.21 -13.53 -2.92
C LEU A 18 7.48 -12.20 -2.71
N ALA A 19 7.01 -11.95 -1.50
CA ALA A 19 6.53 -10.65 -1.10
C ALA A 19 7.68 -9.64 -1.12
N ASN A 20 7.45 -8.50 -1.76
CA ASN A 20 8.40 -7.39 -1.74
C ASN A 20 8.20 -6.61 -0.44
N ARG A 21 9.27 -6.45 0.32
CA ARG A 21 9.25 -5.71 1.59
C ARG A 21 10.18 -4.51 1.52
N LEU A 22 9.67 -3.35 1.90
CA LEU A 22 10.39 -2.08 1.95
C LEU A 22 10.28 -1.48 3.34
N TYR A 23 11.37 -0.95 3.85
CA TYR A 23 11.37 -0.10 5.03
C TYR A 23 11.61 1.35 4.61
N LEU A 24 10.72 2.24 5.06
CA LEU A 24 10.85 3.68 4.87
C LEU A 24 11.13 4.35 6.22
N PRO A 25 12.31 4.96 6.42
CA PRO A 25 12.55 5.78 7.60
C PRO A 25 11.78 7.11 7.52
N PRO A 26 11.47 7.74 8.67
CA PRO A 26 10.67 8.97 8.76
C PRO A 26 11.49 10.23 8.47
N VAL A 27 12.28 10.21 7.40
CA VAL A 27 13.15 11.31 6.98
C VAL A 27 13.11 11.49 5.48
N TYR A 28 13.24 12.74 5.01
CA TYR A 28 13.34 12.98 3.57
C TYR A 28 14.61 12.38 2.98
N HIS A 29 14.48 11.82 1.78
CA HIS A 29 15.62 11.32 1.02
C HIS A 29 16.46 12.48 0.49
N ASN A 30 17.75 12.46 0.80
CA ASN A 30 18.70 13.45 0.31
C ASN A 30 19.30 13.01 -1.02
N GLY A 31 18.55 13.24 -2.12
CA GLY A 31 18.99 12.88 -3.45
C GLY A 31 17.86 12.80 -4.48
N SER A 32 18.23 12.28 -5.64
CA SER A 32 17.27 11.95 -6.69
C SER A 32 16.45 10.72 -6.28
N VAL A 33 15.15 10.80 -6.52
CA VAL A 33 14.21 9.70 -6.30
C VAL A 33 13.83 9.11 -7.65
N GLU A 34 13.97 7.79 -7.78
CA GLU A 34 13.46 7.05 -8.92
C GLU A 34 12.08 6.47 -8.58
N VAL A 35 11.10 6.73 -9.46
CA VAL A 35 9.74 6.21 -9.34
C VAL A 35 9.50 5.23 -10.48
N GLU A 36 8.99 4.04 -10.15
CA GLU A 36 8.61 3.04 -11.13
C GLU A 36 7.43 3.55 -11.97
N ASN A 37 7.65 3.70 -13.28
CA ASN A 37 6.65 4.21 -14.22
C ASN A 37 5.85 3.10 -14.93
N PHE A 38 6.17 1.82 -14.67
CA PHE A 38 5.54 0.69 -15.32
C PHE A 38 4.64 -0.06 -14.34
N SER A 39 3.51 -0.56 -14.83
CA SER A 39 2.68 -1.51 -14.10
C SER A 39 3.20 -2.91 -14.39
N VAL A 40 3.86 -3.54 -13.42
CA VAL A 40 4.34 -4.92 -13.53
C VAL A 40 3.40 -5.89 -12.79
N PRO A 41 3.24 -7.13 -13.30
CA PRO A 41 2.51 -8.17 -12.57
C PRO A 41 3.06 -8.33 -11.14
N GLY A 42 2.16 -8.36 -10.15
CA GLY A 42 2.55 -8.52 -8.74
C GLY A 42 3.12 -7.26 -8.07
N ASN A 43 3.09 -6.09 -8.70
CA ASN A 43 3.41 -4.80 -8.05
C ASN A 43 2.46 -3.68 -8.49
N LEU A 44 1.25 -4.01 -8.93
CA LEU A 44 0.30 -3.02 -9.49
C LEU A 44 -0.05 -1.97 -8.44
N ASP A 45 -0.48 -2.41 -7.25
CA ASP A 45 -0.78 -1.58 -6.07
C ASP A 45 0.44 -1.40 -5.13
N GLY A 46 1.61 -1.84 -5.57
CA GLY A 46 2.81 -1.82 -4.74
C GLY A 46 3.53 -0.49 -4.75
N PHE A 47 4.59 -0.42 -3.95
CA PHE A 47 5.36 0.80 -3.86
C PHE A 47 6.08 1.12 -5.17
N LYS A 48 5.91 2.35 -5.64
CA LYS A 48 6.57 2.85 -6.85
C LYS A 48 7.89 3.52 -6.50
N MET A 49 8.03 3.97 -5.26
CA MET A 49 9.25 4.52 -4.70
C MET A 49 9.91 3.54 -3.73
N LYS A 50 11.21 3.26 -3.92
CA LYS A 50 12.01 2.37 -3.03
C LYS A 50 12.81 3.12 -1.97
N THR A 51 12.67 4.42 -1.92
CA THR A 51 13.30 5.33 -0.95
C THR A 51 12.21 6.12 -0.23
N PRO A 52 12.53 6.79 0.88
CA PRO A 52 11.70 7.90 1.32
C PRO A 52 11.55 8.93 0.20
N ALA A 53 10.48 9.69 0.24
CA ALA A 53 10.32 10.85 -0.62
C ALA A 53 11.43 11.87 -0.35
N ASN A 54 11.91 12.52 -1.40
CA ASN A 54 12.52 13.84 -1.28
C ASN A 54 11.40 14.90 -1.28
N THR A 55 11.76 16.17 -1.10
CA THR A 55 10.79 17.26 -0.95
C THR A 55 9.87 17.50 -2.16
N THR A 56 10.17 16.91 -3.32
CA THR A 56 9.39 17.10 -4.57
C THR A 56 8.82 15.80 -5.15
N SER A 57 8.97 14.68 -4.46
CA SER A 57 8.50 13.37 -4.89
C SER A 57 7.33 12.87 -4.04
N PHE A 58 6.41 12.12 -4.62
CA PHE A 58 5.18 11.72 -3.96
C PHE A 58 4.81 10.29 -4.37
N ASP A 59 4.55 9.45 -3.38
CA ASP A 59 3.94 8.12 -3.53
C ASP A 59 2.89 7.98 -2.41
N PHE A 60 1.67 7.59 -2.75
CA PHE A 60 0.59 7.49 -1.78
C PHE A 60 -0.37 6.37 -2.15
N TRP A 61 -0.91 5.72 -1.12
CA TRP A 61 -1.88 4.62 -1.27
C TRP A 61 -3.20 5.03 -0.65
N TYR A 62 -4.24 4.97 -1.48
CA TYR A 62 -5.59 5.38 -1.14
C TYR A 62 -6.48 4.16 -0.98
N PHE A 63 -7.18 4.08 0.16
CA PHE A 63 -8.15 3.05 0.47
C PHE A 63 -9.46 3.70 0.87
N ASP A 64 -10.57 3.21 0.34
CA ASP A 64 -11.89 3.64 0.76
C ASP A 64 -12.82 2.45 0.99
N ALA A 65 -13.88 2.71 1.74
CA ALA A 65 -15.01 1.81 1.83
C ALA A 65 -16.27 2.62 2.07
N PHE A 66 -17.37 2.16 1.50
CA PHE A 66 -18.69 2.75 1.70
C PHE A 66 -19.71 1.66 2.02
N SER A 67 -20.71 2.03 2.81
CA SER A 67 -21.83 1.14 3.12
C SER A 67 -22.72 0.95 1.90
N ARG A 68 -23.23 -0.27 1.73
CA ARG A 68 -24.23 -0.57 0.69
C ARG A 68 -25.65 -0.13 1.07
N ASN A 69 -25.89 0.15 2.35
CA ASN A 69 -27.24 0.35 2.90
C ASN A 69 -27.44 1.72 3.56
N THR A 70 -26.35 2.45 3.79
CA THR A 70 -26.33 3.71 4.54
C THR A 70 -25.42 4.71 3.82
N SER A 71 -25.45 5.97 4.26
CA SER A 71 -24.56 7.01 3.73
C SER A 71 -23.14 7.00 4.34
N ALA A 72 -22.85 6.01 5.18
CA ALA A 72 -21.56 5.93 5.87
C ALA A 72 -20.41 5.56 4.90
N ALA A 73 -19.30 6.27 5.04
CA ALA A 73 -18.08 6.08 4.24
C ALA A 73 -16.83 6.35 5.06
N ILE A 74 -15.72 5.71 4.67
CA ILE A 74 -14.39 5.91 5.24
C ILE A 74 -13.36 5.98 4.12
N ASN A 75 -12.37 6.83 4.30
CA ASN A 75 -11.19 6.94 3.48
C ASN A 75 -9.94 6.94 4.35
N ILE A 76 -8.91 6.23 3.91
CA ILE A 76 -7.59 6.15 4.52
C ILE A 76 -6.54 6.40 3.43
N VAL A 77 -5.60 7.29 3.69
CA VAL A 77 -4.49 7.59 2.78
C VAL A 77 -3.17 7.44 3.52
N PHE A 78 -2.28 6.62 2.99
CA PHE A 78 -0.91 6.47 3.46
C PHE A 78 0.02 7.28 2.56
N PHE A 79 0.89 8.10 3.16
CA PHE A 79 1.77 9.02 2.44
C PHE A 79 3.23 8.61 2.60
N ASN A 80 3.96 8.56 1.47
CA ASN A 80 5.39 8.73 1.37
C ASN A 80 5.65 9.93 0.45
N THR A 81 5.63 11.13 1.02
CA THR A 81 5.50 12.37 0.25
C THR A 81 6.51 13.42 0.62
N GLY A 82 6.80 14.29 -0.34
CA GLY A 82 7.63 15.48 -0.16
C GLY A 82 7.00 16.54 0.74
N ASP A 83 7.66 17.69 0.80
CA ASP A 83 7.25 18.79 1.66
C ASP A 83 6.12 19.57 0.99
N PHE A 84 4.89 19.33 1.45
CA PHE A 84 3.74 20.14 1.07
C PHE A 84 2.99 20.61 2.30
N ALA A 85 2.43 21.83 2.25
CA ALA A 85 1.95 22.56 3.42
C ALA A 85 0.90 21.82 4.27
N ALA A 86 0.20 20.84 3.71
CA ALA A 86 -0.81 20.05 4.43
C ALA A 86 -0.23 18.81 5.14
N ASN A 87 1.06 18.49 4.96
CA ASN A 87 1.71 17.33 5.55
C ASN A 87 3.22 17.57 5.78
N PRO A 88 3.62 18.14 6.93
CA PRO A 88 5.02 18.49 7.19
C PRO A 88 5.92 17.29 7.51
N HIS A 89 5.42 16.06 7.40
CA HIS A 89 6.13 14.83 7.75
C HIS A 89 6.16 13.87 6.55
N PRO A 90 7.31 13.24 6.22
CA PRO A 90 7.44 12.44 5.00
C PRO A 90 6.56 11.19 5.00
N LEU A 91 6.21 10.68 6.19
CA LEU A 91 5.38 9.49 6.38
C LEU A 91 4.19 9.77 7.30
N THR A 92 2.98 9.79 6.76
CA THR A 92 1.76 9.97 7.57
C THR A 92 0.61 9.12 7.07
N VAL A 93 -0.39 8.97 7.93
CA VAL A 93 -1.67 8.37 7.59
C VAL A 93 -2.76 9.38 7.88
N GLN A 94 -3.59 9.68 6.88
CA GLN A 94 -4.82 10.44 7.07
C GLN A 94 -6.02 9.50 7.00
N ILE A 95 -6.96 9.71 7.92
CA ILE A 95 -8.23 9.01 7.95
C ILE A 95 -9.35 10.04 7.93
N SER A 96 -10.36 9.82 7.11
CA SER A 96 -11.56 10.65 7.09
C SER A 96 -12.79 9.80 6.83
N GLY A 97 -13.96 10.32 7.14
CA GLY A 97 -15.19 9.59 6.88
C GLY A 97 -16.43 10.34 7.27
N THR A 98 -17.56 9.69 7.03
CA THR A 98 -18.90 10.16 7.32
C THR A 98 -19.69 9.03 7.97
N PHE A 99 -20.37 9.33 9.06
CA PHE A 99 -21.35 8.44 9.69
C PHE A 99 -22.71 8.57 9.00
N ASP A 100 -23.60 7.59 9.19
CA ASP A 100 -24.91 7.60 8.53
C ASP A 100 -25.82 8.76 8.97
N ASN A 101 -25.59 9.31 10.16
CA ASN A 101 -26.29 10.52 10.62
C ASN A 101 -25.73 11.82 10.02
N GLY A 102 -24.80 11.73 9.07
CA GLY A 102 -24.15 12.86 8.41
C GLY A 102 -22.97 13.46 9.16
N THR A 103 -22.64 13.00 10.38
CA THR A 103 -21.46 13.46 11.12
C THR A 103 -20.19 13.09 10.37
N GLN A 104 -19.31 14.07 10.13
CA GLN A 104 -18.03 13.86 9.49
C GLN A 104 -16.90 13.80 10.53
N PHE A 105 -15.84 13.07 10.20
CA PHE A 105 -14.62 13.02 11.00
C PHE A 105 -13.39 13.04 10.11
N SER A 106 -12.29 13.54 10.65
CA SER A 106 -10.96 13.41 10.08
C SER A 106 -9.91 13.31 11.19
N GLY A 107 -8.80 12.68 10.88
CA GLY A 107 -7.66 12.53 11.77
C GLY A 107 -6.40 12.23 10.98
N GLU A 108 -5.27 12.46 11.63
CA GLU A 108 -3.94 12.18 11.07
C GLU A 108 -3.08 11.48 12.14
N ALA A 109 -2.24 10.56 11.69
CA ALA A 109 -1.20 9.94 12.50
C ALA A 109 0.15 10.05 11.79
N LEU A 110 1.18 10.48 12.53
CA LEU A 110 2.55 10.53 12.03
C LEU A 110 3.22 9.17 12.24
N ALA A 111 3.89 8.65 11.21
CA ALA A 111 4.69 7.44 11.32
C ALA A 111 6.12 7.78 11.75
N SER A 112 6.28 8.34 12.96
CA SER A 112 7.55 8.87 13.47
C SER A 112 8.65 7.83 13.70
N GLU A 113 8.32 6.54 13.65
CA GLU A 113 9.26 5.41 13.76
C GLU A 113 9.56 4.75 12.40
N GLY A 114 9.05 5.33 11.31
CA GLY A 114 9.09 4.73 9.97
C GLY A 114 7.93 3.78 9.71
N ALA A 115 7.98 3.11 8.55
CA ALA A 115 6.95 2.17 8.11
C ALA A 115 7.58 0.99 7.37
N PHE A 116 7.04 -0.21 7.59
CA PHE A 116 7.27 -1.35 6.72
C PHE A 116 6.12 -1.49 5.74
N ILE A 117 6.43 -1.56 4.46
CA ILE A 117 5.48 -1.79 3.39
C ILE A 117 5.74 -3.16 2.79
N THR A 118 4.71 -3.97 2.69
CA THR A 118 4.77 -5.27 2.03
C THR A 118 3.79 -5.31 0.88
N ASN A 119 4.24 -5.73 -0.30
CA ASN A 119 3.39 -5.98 -1.45
C ASN A 119 3.54 -7.42 -1.94
N ASP A 120 2.41 -8.10 -2.14
CA ASP A 120 2.32 -9.44 -2.67
C ASP A 120 1.04 -9.64 -3.52
N GLU A 121 0.72 -10.89 -3.88
CA GLU A 121 -0.48 -11.23 -4.66
C GLU A 121 -1.82 -10.83 -4.00
N SER A 122 -1.82 -10.60 -2.69
CA SER A 122 -2.98 -10.16 -1.91
C SER A 122 -3.09 -8.63 -1.82
N GLY A 123 -2.15 -7.90 -2.41
CA GLY A 123 -2.13 -6.44 -2.43
C GLY A 123 -1.01 -5.85 -1.58
N ILE A 124 -1.23 -4.64 -1.07
CA ILE A 124 -0.26 -3.89 -0.27
C ILE A 124 -0.73 -3.75 1.18
N THR A 125 0.20 -3.90 2.12
CA THR A 125 -0.02 -3.75 3.56
C THR A 125 1.09 -2.91 4.18
N GLY A 126 0.78 -2.21 5.27
CA GLY A 126 1.73 -1.38 6.02
C GLY A 126 1.65 -1.66 7.52
N ASN A 127 2.78 -1.58 8.22
CA ASN A 127 2.86 -1.72 9.68
C ASN A 127 4.02 -0.91 10.30
#